data_AF-A0A1F3Z7W0-F1
#
_entry.id   AF-A0A1F3Z7W0-F1
#
_cell.length_a   1.000
_cell.length_b   1.000
_cell.length_c   1.000
_cell.angle_alpha   90.00
_cell.angle_beta   90.00
_cell.angle_gamma   90.00
#
_symmetry.space_group_name_H-M   'P 1'
#
loop_
_entity.id
_entity.type
_entity.pdbx_description
1 polymer ?
#
loop_
_entity_poly.entity_id
_entity_poly.type
_entity_poly.pdbx_seq_one_letter_code
_entity_poly.pdbx_strand_id
1 'polypeptide(L)'
;MLVALTARVRQTLGDATGAISLLREATARWPQRRALAYAYAALLGEAGRHNDALAHINGRLQVHPRDPTLHELRAKAYAALGLRLQQHQAQAEVYVLRGSLPAAIEQLQLAQAAGDGNFYELSAVDARLKELRAEHARDVKESRKR
;
A
#
# COMPACT_ATOMS: atom_id res chain seq x y z
N MET A 1 7.13 -6.08 19.76
CA MET A 1 5.79 -6.71 19.84
C MET A 1 4.95 -6.13 20.98
N LEU A 2 5.48 -6.00 22.20
CA LEU A 2 4.74 -5.42 23.34
C LEU A 2 4.09 -4.06 23.03
N VAL A 3 4.84 -3.10 22.46
CA VAL A 3 4.31 -1.75 22.20
C VAL A 3 3.11 -1.73 21.25
N ALA A 4 3.14 -2.55 20.20
CA ALA A 4 2.03 -2.64 19.25
C ALA A 4 0.77 -3.25 19.89
N LEU A 5 0.96 -4.25 20.76
CA LEU A 5 -0.14 -4.84 21.53
C LEU A 5 -0.71 -3.84 22.55
N THR A 6 0.15 -3.11 23.26
CA THR A 6 -0.28 -2.06 24.20
C THR A 6 -1.08 -0.97 23.50
N ALA A 7 -0.64 -0.54 22.31
CA ALA A 7 -1.38 0.43 21.51
C ALA A 7 -2.75 -0.11 21.10
N ARG A 8 -2.83 -1.38 20.67
CA ARG A 8 -4.10 -2.04 20.34
C ARG A 8 -5.05 -2.09 21.53
N VAL A 9 -4.55 -2.44 22.71
CA VAL A 9 -5.35 -2.46 23.94
C VAL A 9 -5.88 -1.07 24.28
N ARG A 10 -5.03 -0.03 24.25
CA ARG A 10 -5.46 1.36 24.50
C ARG A 10 -6.57 1.79 23.54
N GLN A 11 -6.43 1.45 22.27
CA GLN A 11 -7.46 1.72 21.27
C GLN A 11 -8.78 1.02 21.60
N THR A 12 -8.75 -0.28 21.94
CA THR A 12 -9.98 -1.01 22.32
C THR A 12 -10.64 -0.47 23.58
N LEU A 13 -9.86 0.20 24.45
CA LEU A 13 -10.34 0.90 25.64
C LEU A 13 -10.80 2.35 25.35
N GLY A 14 -10.84 2.77 24.08
CA GLY A 14 -11.27 4.11 23.66
C GLY A 14 -10.17 5.17 23.59
N ASP A 15 -8.95 4.86 24.04
CA ASP A 15 -7.79 5.77 23.97
C ASP A 15 -7.05 5.64 22.62
N ALA A 16 -7.74 6.02 21.55
CA ALA A 16 -7.15 6.02 20.20
C ALA A 16 -5.98 7.03 20.09
N THR A 17 -6.09 8.19 20.74
CA THR A 17 -5.07 9.25 20.69
C THR A 17 -3.77 8.83 21.39
N GLY A 18 -3.87 8.21 22.56
CA GLY A 18 -2.72 7.68 23.29
C GLY A 18 -2.09 6.48 22.60
N ALA A 19 -2.89 5.63 21.95
CA ALA A 19 -2.37 4.54 21.12
C ALA A 19 -1.55 5.06 19.92
N ILE A 20 -2.05 6.10 19.23
CA ILE A 20 -1.37 6.73 18.09
C ILE A 20 -0.07 7.39 18.53
N SER A 21 -0.08 8.09 19.66
CA SER A 21 1.10 8.78 20.19
C SER A 21 2.19 7.77 20.58
N LEU A 22 1.81 6.69 21.27
CA LEU A 22 2.72 5.61 21.63
C LEU A 22 3.39 4.98 20.41
N LEU A 23 2.63 4.68 19.35
CA LEU A 23 3.20 4.10 18.12
C LEU A 23 4.03 5.10 17.32
N ARG A 24 3.70 6.39 17.36
CA ARG A 24 4.52 7.44 16.73
C ARG A 24 5.90 7.50 17.37
N GLU A 25 5.96 7.53 18.70
CA GLU A 25 7.24 7.56 19.43
C GLU A 25 8.04 6.27 19.20
N ALA A 26 7.38 5.12 19.23
CA ALA A 26 8.02 3.84 19.00
C ALA A 26 8.56 3.69 17.57
N THR A 27 7.82 4.18 16.56
CA THR A 27 8.29 4.14 15.17
C THR A 27 9.46 5.08 14.93
N ALA A 28 9.52 6.23 15.62
CA ALA A 28 10.67 7.13 15.59
C ALA A 28 11.90 6.54 16.30
N ARG A 29 11.71 5.89 17.44
CA ARG A 29 12.79 5.25 18.21
C ARG A 29 13.36 4.00 17.53
N TRP A 30 12.52 3.24 16.83
CA TRP A 30 12.92 2.00 16.16
C TRP A 30 12.47 1.95 14.69
N PRO A 31 13.06 2.80 13.82
CA PRO A 31 12.62 2.93 12.43
C PRO A 31 12.80 1.64 11.63
N GLN A 32 13.75 0.78 11.98
CA GLN A 32 14.00 -0.49 11.29
C GLN A 32 12.93 -1.57 11.58
N ARG A 33 12.08 -1.38 12.60
CA ARG A 33 11.08 -2.37 12.99
C ARG A 33 9.80 -2.19 12.15
N ARG A 34 9.73 -2.87 11.01
CA ARG A 34 8.58 -2.83 10.07
C ARG A 34 7.22 -3.07 10.73
N ALA A 35 7.15 -4.00 11.69
CA ALA A 35 5.91 -4.27 12.44
C ALA A 35 5.33 -3.04 13.15
N LEU A 36 6.18 -2.11 13.64
CA LEU A 36 5.73 -0.87 14.24
C LEU A 36 5.17 0.09 13.18
N ALA A 37 5.78 0.12 11.99
CA ALA A 37 5.29 0.92 10.87
C ALA A 37 3.90 0.45 10.41
N TYR A 38 3.72 -0.87 10.29
CA TYR A 38 2.43 -1.46 9.92
C TYR A 38 1.36 -1.16 10.98
N ALA A 39 1.68 -1.39 12.26
CA ALA A 39 0.76 -1.13 13.35
C ALA A 39 0.35 0.35 13.40
N TYR A 40 1.30 1.26 13.19
CA TYR A 40 1.03 2.70 13.19
C TYR A 40 0.13 3.12 12.02
N ALA A 41 0.43 2.68 10.80
CA ALA A 41 -0.39 2.95 9.63
C ALA A 41 -1.81 2.36 9.76
N ALA A 42 -1.94 1.13 10.26
CA ALA A 42 -3.23 0.51 10.50
C ALA A 42 -4.05 1.29 11.53
N LEU A 43 -3.43 1.69 12.64
CA LEU A 43 -4.09 2.46 13.69
C LEU A 43 -4.56 3.84 13.20
N LEU A 44 -3.74 4.53 12.38
CA LEU A 44 -4.15 5.78 11.74
C LEU A 44 -5.37 5.57 10.83
N GLY A 45 -5.38 4.50 10.04
CA GLY A 45 -6.50 4.16 9.17
C GLY A 45 -7.79 3.87 9.96
N GLU A 46 -7.69 3.09 11.03
CA GLU A 46 -8.83 2.78 11.91
C GLU A 46 -9.37 4.01 12.65
N ALA A 47 -8.52 5.03 12.89
CA ALA A 47 -8.92 6.31 13.45
C ALA A 47 -9.46 7.31 12.41
N GLY A 48 -9.67 6.90 11.15
CA GLY A 48 -10.13 7.76 10.06
C GLY A 48 -9.06 8.73 9.52
N ARG A 49 -7.82 8.64 10.02
CA ARG A 49 -6.71 9.51 9.63
C ARG A 49 -5.99 8.96 8.38
N HIS A 50 -6.74 8.74 7.31
CA HIS A 50 -6.25 8.08 6.11
C HIS A 50 -5.11 8.83 5.40
N ASN A 51 -5.18 10.17 5.37
CA ASN A 51 -4.10 11.00 4.79
C ASN A 51 -2.79 10.86 5.57
N ASP A 52 -2.85 10.83 6.90
CA ASP A 52 -1.67 10.62 7.73
C ASP A 52 -1.10 9.20 7.57
N ALA A 53 -1.99 8.21 7.44
CA ALA A 53 -1.58 6.84 7.14
C ALA A 53 -0.83 6.78 5.80
N LEU A 54 -1.36 7.42 4.75
CA LEU A 54 -0.71 7.49 3.43
C LEU A 54 0.65 8.19 3.49
N ALA A 55 0.75 9.32 4.19
CA ALA A 55 2.03 10.02 4.36
C ALA A 55 3.08 9.12 5.04
N HIS A 56 2.69 8.41 6.11
CA HIS A 56 3.57 7.44 6.77
C HIS A 56 3.97 6.29 5.83
N ILE A 57 3.00 5.68 5.15
CA ILE A 57 3.24 4.53 4.26
C ILE A 57 4.15 4.92 3.09
N ASN A 58 3.91 6.07 2.46
CA ASN A 58 4.71 6.54 1.33
C ASN A 58 6.16 6.81 1.74
N GLY A 59 6.39 7.42 2.91
CA GLY A 59 7.75 7.56 3.46
C GLY A 59 8.43 6.22 3.72
N ARG A 60 7.68 5.19 4.15
CA ARG A 60 8.23 3.83 4.32
C ARG A 60 8.52 3.14 2.99
N LEU A 61 7.68 3.33 1.98
CA LEU A 61 7.87 2.77 0.64
C LEU A 61 9.07 3.39 -0.09
N GLN A 62 9.49 4.61 0.25
CA GLN A 62 10.76 5.15 -0.26
C GLN A 62 11.98 4.33 0.17
N VAL A 63 11.94 3.75 1.36
CA VAL A 63 13.03 2.90 1.91
C VAL A 63 12.83 1.42 1.55
N HIS A 64 11.58 0.96 1.54
CA HIS A 64 11.21 -0.43 1.27
C HIS A 64 10.16 -0.52 0.16
N PRO A 65 10.53 -0.22 -1.11
CA PRO A 65 9.57 -0.11 -2.21
C PRO A 65 8.87 -1.44 -2.56
N ARG A 66 9.48 -2.57 -2.21
CA ARG A 66 8.99 -3.93 -2.48
C ARG A 66 8.29 -4.58 -1.29
N ASP A 67 7.78 -3.80 -0.34
CA ASP A 67 7.06 -4.32 0.82
C ASP A 67 5.55 -4.49 0.49
N PRO A 68 5.06 -5.74 0.34
CA PRO A 68 3.67 -5.97 -0.06
C PRO A 68 2.66 -5.50 0.99
N THR A 69 3.00 -5.61 2.28
CA THR A 69 2.11 -5.19 3.37
C THR A 69 1.89 -3.67 3.37
N LEU A 70 2.92 -2.89 3.02
CA LEU A 70 2.77 -1.45 2.86
C LEU A 70 1.88 -1.08 1.67
N HIS A 71 2.01 -1.77 0.53
CA HIS A 71 1.13 -1.54 -0.62
C HIS A 71 -0.32 -1.92 -0.32
N GLU A 72 -0.56 -3.00 0.44
CA GLU A 72 -1.90 -3.38 0.91
C GLU A 72 -2.54 -2.30 1.80
N LEU A 73 -1.78 -1.79 2.78
CA LEU A 73 -2.25 -0.71 3.64
C LEU A 73 -2.50 0.58 2.84
N ARG A 74 -1.66 0.86 1.83
CA ARG A 74 -1.82 2.00 0.93
C ARG A 74 -3.12 1.89 0.13
N ALA A 75 -3.39 0.72 -0.46
CA ALA A 75 -4.62 0.45 -1.18
C ALA A 75 -5.86 0.64 -0.30
N LYS A 76 -5.84 0.14 0.93
CA LYS A 76 -6.95 0.32 1.90
C LYS A 76 -7.17 1.79 2.24
N ALA A 77 -6.11 2.56 2.42
CA ALA A 77 -6.21 3.99 2.73
C ALA A 77 -6.76 4.78 1.52
N TYR A 78 -6.32 4.49 0.30
CA TYR A 78 -6.90 5.11 -0.91
C TYR A 78 -8.37 4.74 -1.10
N ALA A 79 -8.75 3.49 -0.87
CA ALA A 79 -10.15 3.06 -0.94
C ALA A 79 -11.02 3.84 0.05
N ALA A 80 -10.55 4.04 1.28
CA ALA A 80 -11.26 4.81 2.30
C ALA A 80 -11.42 6.30 1.95
N LEU A 81 -10.53 6.84 1.10
CA LEU A 81 -10.59 8.20 0.58
C LEU A 81 -11.39 8.31 -0.74
N GLY A 82 -11.87 7.20 -1.30
CA GLY A 82 -12.56 7.19 -2.58
C GLY A 82 -11.65 7.40 -3.79
N LEU A 83 -10.33 7.28 -3.62
CA LEU A 83 -9.31 7.44 -4.66
C LEU A 83 -9.08 6.11 -5.38
N ARG A 84 -9.95 5.81 -6.33
CA ARG A 84 -10.06 4.51 -7.02
C ARG A 84 -8.86 4.23 -7.91
N LEU A 85 -8.38 5.21 -8.68
CA LEU A 85 -7.19 5.01 -9.51
C LEU A 85 -5.98 4.59 -8.66
N GLN A 86 -5.69 5.32 -7.59
CA GLN A 86 -4.53 5.07 -6.73
C GLN A 86 -4.73 3.80 -5.89
N GLN A 87 -5.96 3.48 -5.50
CA GLN A 87 -6.29 2.20 -4.87
C GLN A 87 -5.89 1.04 -5.78
N HIS A 88 -6.40 1.02 -7.01
CA HIS A 88 -6.15 -0.07 -7.95
C HIS A 88 -4.67 -0.12 -8.37
N GLN A 89 -4.01 1.03 -8.53
CA GLN A 89 -2.56 1.08 -8.76
C GLN A 89 -1.78 0.44 -7.59
N ALA A 90 -2.14 0.74 -6.34
CA ALA A 90 -1.50 0.12 -5.18
C ALA A 90 -1.77 -1.39 -5.09
N GLN A 91 -2.98 -1.84 -5.45
CA GLN A 91 -3.32 -3.27 -5.53
C GLN A 91 -2.52 -3.99 -6.62
N ALA A 92 -2.27 -3.34 -7.76
CA ALA A 92 -1.44 -3.91 -8.82
C ALA A 92 -0.03 -4.23 -8.30
N GLU A 93 0.60 -3.32 -7.55
CA GLU A 93 1.93 -3.56 -6.97
C GLU A 93 1.93 -4.73 -5.98
N VAL A 94 0.86 -4.93 -5.21
CA VAL A 94 0.72 -6.13 -4.35
C VAL A 94 0.75 -7.40 -5.20
N TYR A 95 0.02 -7.45 -6.31
CA TYR A 95 0.00 -8.61 -7.21
C TYR A 95 1.35 -8.83 -7.91
N VAL A 96 2.05 -7.76 -8.31
CA VAL A 96 3.42 -7.87 -8.84
C VAL A 96 4.35 -8.50 -7.81
N LEU A 97 4.32 -8.05 -6.56
CA LEU A 97 5.16 -8.58 -5.49
C LEU A 97 4.81 -10.03 -5.10
N ARG A 98 3.58 -10.47 -5.39
CA ARG A 98 3.13 -11.86 -5.22
C ARG A 98 3.36 -12.72 -6.47
N GLY A 99 3.91 -12.17 -7.54
CA GLY A 99 4.23 -12.89 -8.79
C GLY A 99 3.05 -13.10 -9.74
N SER A 100 1.91 -12.44 -9.50
CA SER A 100 0.72 -12.57 -10.34
C SER A 100 0.58 -11.40 -11.31
N LEU A 101 1.36 -11.41 -12.40
CA LEU A 101 1.31 -10.38 -13.43
C LEU A 101 -0.08 -10.22 -14.08
N PRO A 102 -0.86 -11.28 -14.39
CA PRO A 102 -2.20 -11.12 -14.94
C PRO A 102 -3.13 -10.30 -14.04
N ALA A 103 -3.16 -10.61 -12.74
CA ALA A 103 -3.96 -9.87 -11.76
C ALA A 103 -3.48 -8.42 -11.58
N ALA A 104 -2.16 -8.18 -11.64
CA ALA A 104 -1.62 -6.83 -11.59
C ALA A 104 -2.05 -5.99 -12.81
N ILE A 105 -2.02 -6.59 -14.00
CA ILE A 105 -2.48 -5.94 -15.25
C ILE A 105 -3.97 -5.59 -15.15
N GLU A 106 -4.81 -6.51 -14.66
CA GLU A 106 -6.24 -6.26 -14.46
C GLU A 106 -6.47 -5.08 -13.51
N GLN A 107 -5.75 -5.02 -12.39
CA GLN A 107 -5.83 -3.89 -11.47
C GLN A 107 -5.45 -2.56 -12.14
N LEU A 108 -4.38 -2.52 -12.94
CA LEU A 108 -4.01 -1.29 -13.66
C LEU A 108 -5.04 -0.88 -14.72
N GLN A 109 -5.75 -1.82 -15.33
CA GLN A 109 -6.86 -1.50 -16.23
C GLN A 109 -8.04 -0.88 -15.48
N LEU A 110 -8.36 -1.39 -14.28
CA LEU A 110 -9.36 -0.79 -13.40
C LEU A 110 -8.92 0.62 -12.95
N ALA A 111 -7.64 0.80 -12.64
CA ALA A 111 -7.06 2.10 -12.30
C ALA A 111 -7.22 3.10 -13.45
N GLN A 112 -6.88 2.69 -14.67
CA GLN A 112 -7.03 3.50 -15.89
C GLN A 112 -8.49 3.91 -16.14
N ALA A 113 -9.44 3.00 -15.88
CA ALA A 113 -10.87 3.23 -16.09
C ALA A 113 -11.57 3.99 -14.95
N ALA A 114 -10.88 4.29 -13.85
CA ALA A 114 -11.48 4.84 -12.63
C ALA A 114 -12.00 6.29 -12.79
N GLY A 115 -11.42 7.05 -13.72
CA GLY A 115 -11.89 8.39 -14.11
C GLY A 115 -11.66 9.51 -13.09
N ASP A 116 -10.97 9.22 -11.98
CA ASP A 116 -10.72 10.15 -10.87
C ASP A 116 -9.26 10.64 -10.80
N GLY A 117 -8.38 10.22 -11.70
CA GLY A 117 -6.99 10.68 -11.74
C GLY A 117 -6.72 11.81 -12.72
N ASN A 118 -5.64 12.54 -12.45
CA ASN A 118 -5.12 13.57 -13.34
C ASN A 118 -4.24 12.99 -14.46
N PHE A 119 -3.84 13.83 -15.41
CA PHE A 119 -3.02 13.43 -16.56
C PHE A 119 -1.71 12.71 -16.17
N TYR A 120 -1.03 13.18 -15.12
CA TYR A 120 0.22 12.57 -14.67
C TYR A 120 -0.02 11.18 -14.06
N GLU A 121 -1.08 11.04 -13.26
CA GLU A 121 -1.44 9.76 -12.64
C GLU A 121 -1.84 8.72 -13.69
N LEU A 122 -2.67 9.10 -14.66
CA LEU A 122 -3.04 8.25 -15.80
C LEU A 122 -1.81 7.85 -16.62
N SER A 123 -0.93 8.80 -16.91
CA SER A 123 0.32 8.51 -17.65
C SER A 123 1.21 7.50 -16.90
N ALA A 124 1.28 7.59 -15.57
CA ALA A 124 2.03 6.64 -14.77
C ALA A 124 1.41 5.23 -14.78
N VAL A 125 0.08 5.14 -14.70
CA VAL A 125 -0.66 3.87 -14.82
C VAL A 125 -0.44 3.24 -16.20
N ASP A 126 -0.53 4.03 -17.27
CA ASP A 126 -0.35 3.56 -18.65
C ASP A 126 1.06 3.01 -18.90
N ALA A 127 2.08 3.72 -18.41
CA ALA A 127 3.47 3.28 -18.50
C ALA A 127 3.68 1.94 -17.78
N ARG A 128 3.15 1.81 -16.55
CA ARG A 128 3.25 0.59 -15.76
C ARG A 128 2.48 -0.57 -16.41
N LEU A 129 1.30 -0.31 -16.95
CA LEU A 129 0.48 -1.29 -17.65
C LEU A 129 1.21 -1.85 -18.89
N LYS A 130 1.87 -0.98 -19.66
CA LYS A 130 2.69 -1.37 -20.81
C LYS A 130 3.87 -2.24 -20.38
N GLU A 131 4.55 -1.88 -19.30
CA GLU A 131 5.67 -2.65 -18.74
C GLU A 131 5.24 -4.06 -18.35
N LEU A 132 4.20 -4.20 -17.52
CA LEU A 132 3.75 -5.50 -17.02
C LEU A 132 3.22 -6.41 -18.13
N ARG A 133 2.55 -5.86 -19.15
CA ARG A 133 2.13 -6.63 -20.35
C ARG A 133 3.32 -7.18 -21.12
N ALA A 134 4.38 -6.38 -21.29
CA ALA A 134 5.59 -6.81 -21.97
C ALA A 134 6.35 -7.88 -21.16
N GLU A 135 6.37 -7.77 -19.83
CA GLU A 135 6.90 -8.81 -18.94
C GLU A 135 6.11 -10.11 -19.04
N HIS A 136 4.79 -10.05 -18.87
CA HIS A 136 3.94 -11.23 -18.95
C HIS A 136 4.03 -11.96 -20.31
N ALA A 137 4.09 -11.20 -21.41
CA ALA A 137 4.27 -11.78 -22.75
C ALA A 137 5.62 -12.48 -22.93
N ARG A 138 6.69 -12.02 -22.26
CA ARG A 138 7.99 -12.70 -22.25
C ARG A 138 7.92 -14.01 -21.47
N ASP A 139 7.35 -13.98 -20.27
CA ASP A 139 7.20 -15.16 -19.41
C ASP A 139 6.41 -16.28 -20.10
N VAL A 140 5.32 -15.94 -20.78
CA VAL A 140 4.50 -16.90 -21.55
C VAL A 140 5.26 -17.48 -22.74
N LYS A 141 6.13 -16.70 -23.40
CA LYS A 141 6.96 -17.22 -24.50
C LYS A 141 8.06 -18.14 -24.00
N GLU A 142 8.66 -17.84 -22.85
CA GLU A 142 9.71 -18.69 -22.25
C GLU A 142 9.14 -20.00 -21.71
N SER A 143 7.96 -19.97 -21.08
CA SER A 143 7.31 -21.20 -20.58
C SER A 143 6.91 -22.15 -21.70
N ARG A 144 6.55 -21.63 -22.89
CA ARG A 144 6.24 -22.45 -24.08
C ARG A 144 7.46 -23.09 -24.76
N LYS A 145 8.67 -22.62 -24.44
CA LYS A 145 9.93 -23.12 -25.03
C LYS A 145 10.64 -24.17 -24.16
N ARG A 146 10.20 -24.33 -22.91
CA ARG A 146 10.68 -25.36 -21.99
C ARG A 146 9.81 -26.60 -22.10
#